data_AF-A0A544TUC5-F1
#
_entry.id   AF-A0A544TUC5-F1
#
_cell.length_a   1.000
_cell.length_b   1.000
_cell.length_c   1.000
_cell.angle_alpha   90.00
_cell.angle_beta   90.00
_cell.angle_gamma   90.00
#
_symmetry.space_group_name_H-M   'P 1'
#
loop_
_entity.id
_entity.type
_entity.pdbx_description
1 polymer ?
#
loop_
_entity_poly.entity_id
_entity_poly.type
_entity_poly.pdbx_seq_one_letter_code
_entity_poly.pdbx_strand_id
1 'polypeptide(L)' 'MLSKEKLARISELSKKSKSTGLSIEEAKEQSALRKEYLETFRATMRDTIESVKIVDPAGNDVTPLKVQEAKKGKFLN' A
#
# COMPACT_ATOMS: atom_id res chain seq x y z
N MET A 1 -0.26 8.15 3.94
CA MET A 1 -0.14 7.24 5.10
C MET A 1 -1.33 7.46 6.01
N LEU A 2 -1.98 6.39 6.46
CA LEU A 2 -3.13 6.47 7.38
C LEU A 2 -2.70 6.99 8.76
N SER A 3 -3.60 7.62 9.51
CA SER A 3 -3.29 8.11 10.87
C SER A 3 -2.96 6.96 11.83
N LYS A 4 -2.08 7.23 12.80
CA LYS A 4 -1.65 6.23 13.81
C LYS A 4 -2.83 5.67 14.61
N GLU A 5 -3.83 6.51 14.88
CA GLU A 5 -5.06 6.14 15.59
C GLU A 5 -5.89 5.10 14.82
N LYS A 6 -6.10 5.29 13.51
CA LYS A 6 -6.81 4.33 12.67
C LYS A 6 -6.04 3.00 12.55
N LEU A 7 -4.71 3.05 12.51
CA LEU A 7 -3.87 1.85 12.51
C LEU A 7 -3.95 1.06 13.82
N ALA A 8 -3.98 1.77 14.96
CA ALA A 8 -4.20 1.15 16.26
C ALA A 8 -5.58 0.47 16.29
N ARG A 9 -6.62 1.15 15.79
CA ARG A 9 -7.98 0.60 15.70
C ARG A 9 -8.06 -0.66 14.84
N ILE A 10 -7.40 -0.68 13.67
CA ILE A 10 -7.31 -1.88 12.83
C ILE A 10 -6.67 -3.04 13.60
N SER A 11 -5.62 -2.76 14.36
CA SER A 11 -4.88 -3.76 15.14
C SER A 11 -5.72 -4.33 16.29
N GLU A 12 -6.49 -3.48 16.98
CA GLU A 12 -7.46 -3.88 18.01
C GLU A 12 -8.55 -4.79 17.43
N LEU A 13 -9.21 -4.37 16.34
CA LEU A 13 -10.23 -5.17 15.66
C LEU A 13 -9.65 -6.49 15.14
N SER A 14 -8.41 -6.49 14.66
CA SER A 14 -7.75 -7.71 14.22
C SER A 14 -7.40 -8.66 15.37
N LYS A 15 -7.06 -8.15 16.56
CA LYS A 15 -6.85 -8.99 17.74
C LYS A 15 -8.17 -9.59 18.20
N LYS A 16 -9.22 -8.78 18.28
CA LYS A 16 -10.57 -9.21 18.67
C LYS A 16 -11.13 -10.28 17.73
N SER A 17 -10.93 -10.11 16.42
CA SER A 17 -11.27 -11.10 15.39
C SER A 17 -10.63 -12.47 15.61
N LYS A 18 -9.40 -12.51 16.13
CA LYS A 18 -8.66 -13.76 16.36
C LYS A 18 -9.04 -14.43 17.68
N SER A 19 -9.48 -13.67 18.68
CA SER A 19 -9.81 -14.20 20.00
C SER A 19 -11.27 -14.65 20.11
N THR A 20 -12.21 -13.74 19.85
CA THR A 20 -13.62 -13.89 20.23
C THR A 20 -14.56 -13.85 19.02
N GLY A 21 -14.03 -13.53 17.84
CA GLY A 21 -14.83 -13.21 16.66
C GLY A 21 -15.25 -11.74 16.62
N LEU A 22 -15.60 -11.26 15.42
CA LEU A 22 -16.07 -9.90 15.18
C LEU A 22 -17.60 -9.88 15.08
N SER A 23 -18.21 -8.82 15.60
CA SER A 23 -19.60 -8.53 15.25
C SER A 23 -19.70 -8.07 13.78
N ILE A 24 -20.90 -8.12 13.20
CA ILE A 24 -21.13 -7.68 11.81
C ILE A 24 -20.77 -6.20 11.63
N GLU A 25 -21.01 -5.37 12.64
CA GLU A 25 -20.69 -3.94 12.61
C GLU A 25 -19.18 -3.71 12.66
N GLU A 26 -18.47 -4.42 13.54
CA GLU A 26 -17.01 -4.35 13.66
C GLU A 26 -16.31 -4.90 12.42
N ALA A 27 -16.86 -5.92 11.77
CA ALA A 27 -16.34 -6.45 10.52
C ALA A 27 -16.49 -5.44 9.36
N LYS A 28 -17.60 -4.69 9.31
CA LYS A 28 -17.78 -3.59 8.35
C LYS A 28 -16.79 -2.47 8.61
N GLU A 29 -16.63 -2.05 9.87
CA GLU A 29 -15.65 -1.02 10.27
C GLU A 29 -14.22 -1.45 9.88
N GLN A 30 -13.83 -2.69 10.20
CA GLN A 30 -12.52 -3.22 9.85
C GLN A 30 -12.29 -3.25 8.34
N SER A 31 -13.31 -3.62 7.56
CA SER A 31 -13.22 -3.68 6.11
C SER A 31 -13.06 -2.28 5.50
N ALA A 32 -13.80 -1.29 5.99
CA ALA A 32 -13.68 0.10 5.57
C ALA A 32 -12.28 0.67 5.88
N LEU A 33 -11.80 0.48 7.10
CA LEU A 33 -10.47 0.94 7.52
C LEU A 33 -9.33 0.27 6.73
N ARG A 34 -9.46 -1.04 6.44
CA ARG A 34 -8.50 -1.77 5.60
C ARG A 34 -8.49 -1.28 4.17
N LYS A 35 -9.67 -0.93 3.62
CA LYS A 35 -9.76 -0.38 2.26
C LYS A 35 -9.02 0.95 2.16
N GLU A 36 -9.28 1.86 3.10
CA GLU A 36 -8.60 3.17 3.17
C GLU A 36 -7.08 3.02 3.33
N TYR A 37 -6.65 2.08 4.19
CA TYR A 37 -5.23 1.76 4.35
C TYR A 37 -4.61 1.25 3.04
N LEU A 38 -5.26 0.30 2.35
CA LEU A 38 -4.74 -0.26 1.11
C LEU A 38 -4.67 0.75 -0.03
N GLU A 39 -5.62 1.65 -0.13
CA GLU A 39 -5.60 2.73 -1.14
C GLU A 39 -4.41 3.66 -0.93
N THR A 40 -4.22 4.12 0.30
CA THR A 40 -3.07 4.98 0.64
C THR A 40 -1.74 4.26 0.50
N PHE A 41 -1.67 3.00 0.93
CA PHE A 41 -0.47 2.16 0.82
C PHE A 41 -0.09 1.91 -0.64
N ARG A 42 -1.06 1.56 -1.50
CA ARG A 42 -0.82 1.35 -2.94
C ARG A 42 -0.32 2.62 -3.63
N ALA A 43 -0.83 3.79 -3.25
CA ALA A 43 -0.34 5.06 -3.77
C ALA A 43 1.15 5.26 -3.40
N THR A 44 1.50 5.14 -2.12
CA THR A 44 2.89 5.30 -1.66
C THR A 44 3.84 4.25 -2.26
N MET A 45 3.38 3.02 -2.43
CA MET A 45 4.17 1.94 -3.03
C MET A 45 4.41 2.17 -4.52
N ARG A 46 3.42 2.68 -5.27
CA ARG A 46 3.61 3.08 -6.67
C ARG A 46 4.69 4.15 -6.80
N ASP A 47 4.64 5.20 -5.97
CA ASP A 47 5.66 6.26 -5.98
C ASP A 47 7.06 5.71 -5.63
N THR A 48 7.14 4.71 -4.74
CA THR A 48 8.41 4.07 -4.40
C THR A 48 8.97 3.27 -5.57
N ILE A 49 8.13 2.46 -6.23
CA ILE A 49 8.54 1.67 -7.42
C ILE A 49 8.95 2.59 -8.57
N GLU A 50 8.21 3.68 -8.76
CA GLU A 50 8.50 4.73 -9.74
C GLU A 50 9.65 5.65 -9.33
N SER A 51 10.31 5.48 -8.19
CA SER A 51 11.54 6.23 -7.88
C SER A 51 12.77 5.35 -8.00
N VAL A 52 12.65 4.05 -7.68
CA VAL A 52 13.77 3.11 -7.73
C VAL A 52 14.17 2.78 -9.19
N LYS A 53 15.46 2.57 -9.39
CA LYS A 53 16.07 2.05 -10.61
C LYS A 53 16.73 0.72 -10.26
N ILE A 54 16.46 -0.32 -11.04
CA ILE A 54 17.03 -1.66 -10.81
C ILE A 54 18.18 -1.85 -11.78
N VAL A 55 19.39 -2.03 -11.23
CA VAL A 55 20.60 -2.32 -11.98
C VAL A 55 21.07 -3.74 -11.68
N ASP A 56 21.48 -4.46 -12.73
CA ASP A 56 22.07 -5.78 -12.59
C ASP A 56 23.52 -5.68 -12.05
N PRO A 57 24.13 -6.80 -11.62
CA PRO A 57 25.53 -6.82 -11.19
C PRO A 57 26.56 -6.46 -12.28
N ALA A 58 26.16 -6.47 -13.55
CA ALA A 58 26.98 -6.07 -14.70
C ALA A 58 26.84 -4.57 -15.04
N GLY A 59 26.00 -3.82 -14.31
CA GLY A 59 25.78 -2.40 -14.48
C GLY A 59 24.67 -2.02 -15.48
N ASN A 60 23.95 -2.98 -16.06
CA ASN A 60 22.84 -2.70 -16.98
C ASN A 60 21.57 -2.35 -16.21
N ASP A 61 20.86 -1.33 -16.69
CA ASP A 61 19.54 -0.97 -16.16
C ASP A 61 18.50 -1.99 -16.64
N VAL A 62 18.03 -2.81 -15.71
CA VAL A 62 17.00 -3.83 -15.94
C VAL A 62 15.64 -3.40 -15.36
N THR A 63 15.45 -2.09 -15.14
CA THR A 63 14.16 -1.56 -14.69
C THR A 63 13.07 -1.97 -15.70
N PRO A 64 11.98 -2.62 -15.26
CA PRO A 64 10.94 -3.10 -16.17
C PRO A 64 10.37 -1.98 -17.05
N LEU A 65 10.16 -2.24 -18.34
CA LEU A 65 9.67 -1.24 -19.31
C LEU A 65 8.39 -0.54 -18.85
N LYS A 66 7.46 -1.28 -18.23
CA LYS A 66 6.22 -0.73 -17.66
C LYS A 66 6.45 0.37 -16.62
N VAL A 67 7.50 0.23 -15.80
CA VAL A 67 7.87 1.23 -14.78
C VAL A 67 8.52 2.44 -15.46
N GLN A 68 9.32 2.23 -16.50
CA GLN A 68 9.91 3.31 -17.29
C GLN A 68 8.84 4.14 -18.04
N GLU A 69 7.83 3.48 -18.60
CA GLU A 69 6.70 4.14 -19.26
C GLU A 69 5.84 4.93 -18.27
N ALA A 70 5.52 4.33 -17.12
CA ALA A 70 4.80 5.01 -16.04
C ALA A 70 5.55 6.26 -15.54
N LYS A 71 6.88 6.19 -15.39
CA LYS A 71 7.74 7.35 -15.10
C LYS A 71 7.60 8.41 -16.19
N LYS A 72 7.80 8.06 -17.47
CA LYS A 72 7.77 9.02 -18.60
C LYS A 72 6.44 9.77 -18.68
N GLY A 73 5.32 9.06 -18.53
CA GLY A 73 3.98 9.68 -18.56
C GLY A 73 3.68 10.65 -17.41
N LYS A 74 4.44 10.58 -16.30
CA LYS A 74 4.27 11.44 -15.12
C LYS A 74 5.06 12.76 -15.21
N PHE A 75 6.11 12.81 -16.04
CA PHE A 75 6.99 13.99 -16.23
C PHE A 75 6.80 14.70 -17.57
N LEU A 76 6.03 14.13 -18.50
CA LEU A 76 5.60 14.79 -19.73
C LEU A 76 4.34 15.61 -19.45
N ASN A 77 4.53 16.86 -19.00
CA ASN A 77 3.56 17.94 -19.11
C ASN A 77 4.06 18.96 -20.13
#